data_AF-A0A3B8ZAZ0-F1
#
_entry.id   AF-A0A3B8ZAZ0-F1
#
_cell.length_a   1.000
_cell.length_b   1.000
_cell.length_c   1.000
_cell.angle_alpha   90.00
_cell.angle_beta   90.00
_cell.angle_gamma   90.00
#
_symmetry.space_group_name_H-M   'P 1'
#
loop_
_entity.id
_entity.type
_entity.pdbx_description
1 polymer ?
#
loop_
_entity_poly.entity_id
_entity_poly.type
_entity_poly.pdbx_seq_one_letter_code
_entity_poly.pdbx_strand_id
1 'polypeptide(L)'
;MRSLIGLLLLLFVVTTCSENSTTTSEVPQLSSSSAPETTSTISSGYNTERNAYFGDLHVHTMYSFDAFIFGTTSSPDDAYEFAKGGTIIHPAGFDMSLDTPLDFYGVSDHAFYLGVLRQMADPSTEISKHPAAAGMSTLGGSDDRGAKFTAILQFMRSGRGLEINDPVIRKDAWDDIVASANRHNDPGNFTAFVAYEYTASGADSGNLHRNVIFRDDIAPELPFSRLDSSNPEDLWAWMDNNR
;
A
#
# COMPACT_ATOMS: atom_id res chain seq x y z
N MET A 1 40.92 67.65 -24.97
CA MET A 1 40.25 68.15 -23.75
C MET A 1 38.89 67.48 -23.64
N ARG A 2 38.71 66.72 -22.55
CA ARG A 2 37.49 66.31 -21.83
C ARG A 2 36.17 66.11 -22.60
N SER A 3 35.60 64.91 -22.49
CA SER A 3 34.18 64.68 -22.15
C SER A 3 33.99 63.21 -21.78
N LEU A 4 33.79 62.89 -20.50
CA LEU A 4 32.53 62.72 -19.77
C LEU A 4 31.92 61.32 -19.91
N ILE A 5 31.78 60.69 -18.74
CA ILE A 5 31.20 59.39 -18.44
C ILE A 5 29.67 59.45 -18.61
N GLY A 6 29.08 58.42 -19.21
CA GLY A 6 27.64 58.18 -19.22
C GLY A 6 27.36 56.70 -18.95
N LEU A 7 26.85 56.40 -17.76
CA LEU A 7 26.46 55.08 -17.26
C LEU A 7 25.17 54.62 -17.98
N LEU A 8 25.20 53.45 -18.61
CA LEU A 8 24.07 52.87 -19.33
C LEU A 8 23.31 51.87 -18.43
N LEU A 9 22.12 52.25 -17.96
CA LEU A 9 21.14 51.34 -17.36
C LEU A 9 20.12 50.96 -18.45
N LEU A 10 20.15 49.71 -18.91
CA LEU A 10 19.18 49.19 -19.88
C LEU A 10 18.03 48.51 -19.12
N LEU A 11 16.86 49.15 -19.13
CA LEU A 11 15.60 48.60 -18.64
C LEU A 11 15.02 47.65 -19.71
N PHE A 12 14.88 46.36 -19.40
CA PHE A 12 14.15 45.41 -20.25
C PHE A 12 12.65 45.48 -19.93
N VAL A 13 11.86 45.96 -20.90
CA VAL A 13 10.40 45.92 -20.89
C VAL A 13 9.96 44.56 -21.43
N VAL A 14 9.27 43.76 -20.62
CA VAL A 14 8.62 42.52 -21.07
C VAL A 14 7.19 42.86 -21.47
N THR A 15 6.88 42.74 -22.76
CA THR A 15 5.54 42.91 -23.33
C THR A 15 4.73 41.64 -23.14
N THR A 16 3.54 41.78 -22.56
CA THR A 16 2.51 40.74 -22.47
C THR A 16 1.60 40.82 -23.71
N CYS A 17 1.41 39.69 -24.40
CA CYS A 17 0.40 39.58 -25.45
C CYS A 17 -0.85 38.94 -24.85
N SER A 18 -1.91 39.74 -24.76
CA SER A 18 -3.28 39.29 -24.55
C SER A 18 -3.91 39.06 -25.93
N GLU A 19 -4.29 37.83 -26.24
CA GLU A 19 -5.17 37.54 -27.37
C GLU A 19 -6.49 36.99 -26.83
N ASN A 20 -7.50 37.85 -26.93
CA ASN A 20 -8.89 37.58 -26.63
C ASN A 20 -9.55 37.10 -27.93
N SER A 21 -9.87 35.80 -28.02
CA SER A 21 -10.70 35.26 -29.10
C SER A 21 -11.87 34.50 -28.49
N THR A 22 -13.03 35.14 -28.53
CA THR A 22 -14.32 34.58 -28.15
C THR A 22 -14.74 33.54 -29.19
N THR A 23 -14.74 32.26 -28.82
CA THR A 23 -15.45 31.21 -29.56
C THR A 23 -16.41 30.52 -28.59
N THR A 24 -17.69 30.74 -28.82
CA THR A 24 -18.80 30.10 -28.12
C THR A 24 -18.85 28.63 -28.54
N SER A 25 -18.43 27.72 -27.67
CA SER A 25 -18.69 26.29 -27.79
C SER A 25 -19.78 25.92 -26.79
N GLU A 26 -20.95 25.53 -27.29
CA GLU A 26 -21.99 24.85 -26.52
C GLU A 26 -21.41 23.57 -25.92
N VAL A 27 -21.37 23.48 -24.60
CA VAL A 27 -21.02 22.26 -23.86
C VAL A 27 -22.28 21.40 -23.76
N PRO A 28 -22.28 20.13 -24.21
CA PRO A 28 -23.37 19.22 -23.95
C PRO A 28 -23.51 19.02 -22.44
N GLN A 29 -24.68 19.36 -21.89
CA GLN A 29 -25.01 19.18 -20.50
C GLN A 29 -25.06 17.66 -20.20
N LEU A 30 -23.98 17.14 -19.60
CA LEU A 30 -24.01 15.80 -19.01
C LEU A 30 -25.04 15.79 -17.89
N SER A 31 -26.04 14.92 -18.03
CA SER A 31 -27.00 14.58 -16.99
C SER A 31 -26.26 14.11 -15.75
N SER A 32 -26.27 14.92 -14.70
CA SER A 32 -25.79 14.55 -13.37
C SER A 32 -26.67 13.42 -12.83
N SER A 33 -26.17 12.19 -12.89
CA SER A 33 -26.72 11.08 -12.11
C SER A 33 -26.49 11.41 -10.64
N SER A 34 -27.51 11.89 -9.95
CA SER A 34 -27.47 12.13 -8.51
C SER A 34 -27.32 10.79 -7.80
N ALA A 35 -26.11 10.50 -7.32
CA ALA A 35 -25.92 9.53 -6.25
C ALA A 35 -26.85 9.93 -5.09
N PRO A 36 -27.47 8.96 -4.38
CA PRO A 36 -28.33 9.29 -3.26
C PRO A 36 -27.54 10.14 -2.25
N GLU A 37 -28.07 11.31 -1.90
CA GLU A 37 -27.57 12.11 -0.79
C GLU A 37 -27.70 11.27 0.49
N THR A 38 -26.61 10.62 0.89
CA THR A 38 -26.46 10.17 2.26
C THR A 38 -26.43 11.43 3.11
N THR A 39 -27.52 11.73 3.80
CA THR A 39 -27.59 12.83 4.76
C THR A 39 -26.46 12.60 5.77
N SER A 40 -25.34 13.30 5.60
CA SER A 40 -24.21 13.21 6.51
C SER A 40 -24.63 13.81 7.84
N THR A 41 -25.15 12.99 8.75
CA THR A 41 -25.34 13.39 10.13
C THR A 41 -23.98 13.78 10.68
N ILE A 42 -23.81 15.08 10.90
CA ILE A 42 -22.65 15.68 11.54
C ILE A 42 -22.43 14.93 12.87
N SER A 43 -21.31 14.22 12.98
CA SER A 43 -20.99 13.46 14.20
C SER A 43 -20.77 14.42 15.37
N SER A 44 -20.96 13.94 16.60
CA SER A 44 -20.75 14.75 17.81
C SER A 44 -19.32 15.32 17.93
N GLY A 45 -18.35 14.67 17.29
CA GLY A 45 -16.95 15.10 17.21
C GLY A 45 -16.62 15.93 15.96
N TYR A 46 -17.60 16.32 15.15
CA TYR A 46 -17.35 17.15 13.99
C TYR A 46 -16.90 18.55 14.40
N ASN A 47 -15.75 18.97 13.86
CA ASN A 47 -15.25 20.32 14.00
C ASN A 47 -15.35 21.04 12.65
N THR A 48 -16.01 22.19 12.63
CA THR A 48 -16.10 23.06 11.45
C THR A 48 -14.72 23.54 10.97
N GLU A 49 -13.75 23.59 11.89
CA GLU A 49 -12.35 23.94 11.63
C GLU A 49 -11.47 22.74 11.25
N ARG A 50 -12.09 21.57 10.96
CA ARG A 50 -11.47 20.26 10.68
C ARG A 50 -11.01 19.52 11.94
N ASN A 51 -10.97 18.19 11.83
CA ASN A 51 -10.35 17.29 12.80
C ASN A 51 -8.98 16.85 12.28
N ALA A 52 -8.04 16.65 13.21
CA ALA A 52 -6.80 15.93 12.92
C ALA A 52 -7.03 14.45 13.19
N TYR A 53 -6.59 13.59 12.27
CA TYR A 53 -6.66 12.14 12.41
C TYR A 53 -5.26 11.56 12.21
N PHE A 54 -4.93 10.52 12.96
CA PHE A 54 -3.63 9.86 12.99
C PHE A 54 -3.80 8.38 12.67
N GLY A 55 -2.91 7.85 11.85
CA GLY A 55 -2.99 6.47 11.40
C GLY A 55 -1.76 6.03 10.64
N ASP A 56 -1.73 4.76 10.28
CA ASP A 56 -0.67 4.13 9.50
C ASP A 56 -1.24 3.46 8.26
N LEU A 57 -0.53 3.60 7.15
CA LEU A 57 -0.92 3.07 5.84
C LEU A 57 0.21 2.24 5.22
N HIS A 58 1.29 1.99 5.96
CA HIS A 58 2.41 1.15 5.54
C HIS A 58 2.67 0.06 6.59
N VAL A 59 1.82 -0.96 6.58
CA VAL A 59 1.77 -1.99 7.61
C VAL A 59 1.84 -3.37 6.97
N HIS A 60 2.72 -4.22 7.48
CA HIS A 60 2.88 -5.59 7.01
C HIS A 60 2.51 -6.60 8.10
N THR A 61 1.86 -7.67 7.69
CA THR A 61 1.39 -8.79 8.52
C THR A 61 2.13 -10.08 8.14
N MET A 62 1.65 -11.22 8.64
CA MET A 62 2.13 -12.54 8.24
C MET A 62 2.00 -12.84 6.74
N TYR A 63 1.22 -12.08 5.97
CA TYR A 63 1.06 -12.29 4.54
C TYR A 63 2.16 -11.64 3.70
N SER A 64 2.86 -10.63 4.22
CA SER A 64 4.02 -10.07 3.55
C SER A 64 5.25 -10.96 3.71
N PHE A 65 5.96 -11.21 2.60
CA PHE A 65 7.09 -12.14 2.59
C PHE A 65 8.26 -11.67 3.49
N ASP A 66 8.55 -10.38 3.52
CA ASP A 66 9.63 -9.79 4.31
C ASP A 66 9.30 -9.79 5.80
N ALA A 67 8.12 -9.29 6.18
CA ALA A 67 7.65 -9.28 7.55
C ALA A 67 7.57 -10.70 8.12
N PHE A 68 7.02 -11.65 7.36
CA PHE A 68 6.95 -13.04 7.78
C PHE A 68 8.35 -13.63 8.01
N ILE A 69 9.31 -13.45 7.09
CA ILE A 69 10.68 -13.94 7.30
C ILE A 69 11.30 -13.35 8.55
N PHE A 70 11.06 -12.07 8.83
CA PHE A 70 11.60 -11.41 10.01
C PHE A 70 10.84 -11.68 11.32
N GLY A 71 9.81 -12.52 11.28
CA GLY A 71 9.15 -13.07 12.47
C GLY A 71 7.79 -12.48 12.78
N THR A 72 7.23 -11.63 11.92
CA THR A 72 5.85 -11.17 12.06
C THR A 72 4.90 -12.31 11.72
N THR A 73 4.22 -12.84 12.74
CA THR A 73 3.18 -13.87 12.59
C THR A 73 1.78 -13.36 12.91
N SER A 74 1.64 -12.07 13.19
CA SER A 74 0.35 -11.40 13.41
C SER A 74 -0.47 -11.39 12.13
N SER A 75 -1.77 -11.67 12.28
CA SER A 75 -2.76 -11.61 11.21
C SER A 75 -3.18 -10.16 10.90
N PRO A 76 -3.90 -9.92 9.79
CA PRO A 76 -4.54 -8.63 9.55
C PRO A 76 -5.50 -8.22 10.68
N ASP A 77 -6.25 -9.16 11.25
CA ASP A 77 -7.11 -8.88 12.42
C ASP A 77 -6.30 -8.39 13.63
N ASP A 78 -5.19 -9.07 13.95
CA ASP A 78 -4.30 -8.64 15.04
C ASP A 78 -3.74 -7.22 14.80
N ALA A 79 -3.45 -6.87 13.56
CA ALA A 79 -2.96 -5.55 13.18
C ALA A 79 -4.01 -4.45 13.40
N TYR A 80 -5.28 -4.71 13.05
CA TYR A 80 -6.36 -3.76 13.33
C TYR A 80 -6.71 -3.70 14.82
N GLU A 81 -6.67 -4.82 15.56
CA GLU A 81 -6.84 -4.81 17.02
C GLU A 81 -5.73 -4.01 17.72
N PHE A 82 -4.48 -4.16 17.28
CA PHE A 82 -3.37 -3.33 17.74
C PHE A 82 -3.61 -1.84 17.52
N ALA A 83 -4.05 -1.46 16.32
CA ALA A 83 -4.35 -0.07 15.99
C ALA A 83 -5.45 0.53 16.89
N LYS A 84 -6.40 -0.30 17.35
CA LYS A 84 -7.46 0.08 18.30
C LYS A 84 -7.01 0.08 19.78
N GLY A 85 -5.72 -0.14 20.05
CA GLY A 85 -5.14 -0.13 21.40
C GLY A 85 -4.93 -1.51 22.02
N GLY A 86 -5.08 -2.59 21.24
CA GLY A 86 -4.72 -3.94 21.64
C GLY A 86 -3.21 -4.16 21.75
N THR A 87 -2.85 -5.39 22.12
CA THR A 87 -1.45 -5.82 22.29
C THR A 87 -1.09 -6.86 21.24
N ILE A 88 0.12 -6.75 20.67
CA ILE A 88 0.72 -7.78 19.81
C ILE A 88 2.07 -8.23 20.39
N ILE A 89 2.55 -9.39 19.94
CA ILE A 89 3.87 -9.90 20.34
C ILE A 89 4.91 -9.49 19.31
N HIS A 90 5.92 -8.73 19.74
CA HIS A 90 7.10 -8.45 18.93
C HIS A 90 7.81 -9.77 18.56
N PRO A 91 8.41 -9.91 17.37
CA PRO A 91 9.16 -11.10 16.98
C PRO A 91 10.34 -11.51 17.91
N ALA A 92 10.70 -10.66 18.88
CA ALA A 92 11.68 -10.95 19.94
C ALA A 92 11.04 -11.48 21.25
N GLY A 93 9.72 -11.66 21.29
CA GLY A 93 8.99 -12.33 22.37
C GLY A 93 8.47 -11.43 23.48
N PHE A 94 8.34 -10.13 23.25
CA PHE A 94 7.78 -9.18 24.22
C PHE A 94 6.52 -8.48 23.69
N ASP A 95 5.66 -8.04 24.59
CA ASP A 95 4.41 -7.36 24.27
C ASP A 95 4.66 -5.94 23.73
N MET A 96 3.89 -5.55 22.72
CA MET A 96 3.84 -4.20 22.16
C MET A 96 2.42 -3.68 22.19
N SER A 97 2.27 -2.42 22.57
CA SER A 97 1.02 -1.64 22.51
C SER A 97 1.31 -0.20 22.10
N LEU A 98 0.27 0.50 21.65
CA LEU A 98 0.34 1.94 21.37
C LEU A 98 0.00 2.74 22.63
N ASP A 99 0.65 3.89 22.82
CA ASP A 99 0.29 4.84 23.88
C ASP A 99 -1.10 5.45 23.65
N THR A 100 -1.51 5.57 22.38
CA THR A 100 -2.80 6.10 21.96
C THR A 100 -3.28 5.31 20.74
N PRO A 101 -4.53 4.81 20.72
CA PRO A 101 -5.12 4.19 19.55
C PRO A 101 -5.12 5.12 18.33
N LEU A 102 -5.09 4.54 17.14
CA LEU A 102 -5.13 5.26 15.87
C LEU A 102 -6.56 5.50 15.42
N ASP A 103 -6.76 6.55 14.64
CA ASP A 103 -8.05 6.89 14.02
C ASP A 103 -8.30 6.08 12.73
N PHE A 104 -7.22 5.71 12.04
CA PHE A 104 -7.29 4.89 10.83
C PHE A 104 -6.08 3.98 10.65
N TYR A 105 -6.26 2.90 9.90
CA TYR A 105 -5.22 1.92 9.64
C TYR A 105 -5.43 1.21 8.29
N GLY A 106 -4.35 0.86 7.60
CA GLY A 106 -4.39 0.08 6.36
C GLY A 106 -3.29 -0.97 6.34
N VAL A 107 -3.67 -2.24 6.33
CA VAL A 107 -2.74 -3.34 6.07
C VAL A 107 -2.32 -3.27 4.61
N SER A 108 -1.02 -3.11 4.36
CA SER A 108 -0.43 -2.91 3.04
C SER A 108 0.64 -3.97 2.76
N ASP A 109 0.30 -5.25 2.90
CA ASP A 109 1.21 -6.34 2.55
C ASP A 109 1.63 -6.29 1.07
N HIS A 110 2.83 -6.80 0.75
CA HIS A 110 3.31 -6.88 -0.64
C HIS A 110 2.35 -7.70 -1.51
N ALA A 111 1.85 -7.13 -2.60
CA ALA A 111 0.96 -7.84 -3.54
C ALA A 111 1.62 -9.03 -4.25
N PHE A 112 2.96 -9.01 -4.39
CA PHE A 112 3.71 -10.09 -5.02
C PHE A 112 4.10 -11.16 -3.99
N TYR A 113 3.88 -12.44 -4.34
CA TYR A 113 4.03 -13.58 -3.42
C TYR A 113 3.24 -13.46 -2.10
N LEU A 114 2.13 -12.70 -2.11
CA LEU A 114 1.25 -12.52 -0.97
C LEU A 114 0.84 -13.86 -0.33
N GLY A 115 1.11 -14.03 0.96
CA GLY A 115 0.80 -15.23 1.74
C GLY A 115 1.65 -16.48 1.45
N VAL A 116 2.47 -16.47 0.39
CA VAL A 116 3.22 -17.66 -0.06
C VAL A 116 4.16 -18.19 1.01
N LEU A 117 4.91 -17.31 1.68
CA LEU A 117 5.92 -17.74 2.65
C LEU A 117 5.31 -18.27 3.94
N ARG A 118 4.16 -17.72 4.34
CA ARG A 118 3.38 -18.26 5.45
C ARG A 118 2.93 -19.69 5.15
N GLN A 119 2.52 -19.97 3.92
CA GLN A 119 2.15 -21.32 3.50
C GLN A 119 3.38 -22.26 3.39
N MET A 120 4.52 -21.77 2.90
CA MET A 120 5.78 -22.55 2.88
C MET A 120 6.23 -23.02 4.27
N ALA A 121 5.94 -22.24 5.31
CA ALA A 121 6.25 -22.60 6.69
C ALA A 121 5.31 -23.65 7.29
N ASP A 122 4.17 -23.92 6.65
CA ASP A 122 3.20 -24.92 7.10
C ASP A 122 3.45 -26.27 6.40
N PRO A 123 3.96 -27.29 7.12
CA PRO A 123 4.32 -28.58 6.54
C PRO A 123 3.12 -29.38 5.99
N SER A 124 1.88 -28.94 6.27
CA SER A 124 0.68 -29.57 5.73
C SER A 124 0.35 -29.14 4.30
N THR A 125 0.99 -28.08 3.80
CA THR A 125 0.69 -27.49 2.49
C THR A 125 1.54 -28.12 1.38
N GLU A 126 1.06 -28.12 0.14
CA GLU A 126 1.86 -28.60 -1.00
C GLU A 126 3.08 -27.70 -1.29
N ILE A 127 2.94 -26.38 -1.13
CA ILE A 127 4.03 -25.41 -1.37
C ILE A 127 5.21 -25.62 -0.41
N SER A 128 4.97 -26.14 0.80
CA SER A 128 6.04 -26.48 1.77
C SER A 128 7.00 -27.56 1.29
N LYS A 129 6.59 -28.38 0.31
CA LYS A 129 7.41 -29.44 -0.29
C LYS A 129 8.34 -28.91 -1.38
N HIS A 130 8.12 -27.68 -1.84
CA HIS A 130 8.96 -27.06 -2.86
C HIS A 130 10.39 -26.84 -2.33
N PRO A 131 11.46 -27.06 -3.12
CA PRO A 131 12.83 -26.86 -2.65
C PRO A 131 13.13 -25.46 -2.09
N ALA A 132 12.43 -24.43 -2.56
CA ALA A 132 12.56 -23.06 -2.04
C ALA A 132 12.02 -22.89 -0.61
N ALA A 133 11.14 -23.80 -0.15
CA ALA A 133 10.60 -23.81 1.21
C ALA A 133 11.53 -24.52 2.21
N ALA A 134 12.69 -25.03 1.78
CA ALA A 134 13.61 -25.77 2.63
C ALA A 134 13.99 -24.95 3.89
N GLY A 135 13.68 -25.52 5.05
CA GLY A 135 13.93 -24.90 6.35
C GLY A 135 12.90 -23.85 6.79
N MET A 136 11.88 -23.52 5.99
CA MET A 136 10.88 -22.50 6.35
C MET A 136 9.93 -22.90 7.49
N SER A 137 9.89 -24.18 7.89
CA SER A 137 9.05 -24.68 8.99
C SER A 137 9.39 -24.08 10.37
N THR A 138 10.50 -23.37 10.47
CA THR A 138 10.85 -22.51 11.61
C THR A 138 11.54 -21.26 11.09
N LEU A 139 11.24 -20.10 11.65
CA LEU A 139 11.89 -18.84 11.25
C LEU A 139 13.29 -18.68 11.89
N GLY A 140 13.53 -19.35 13.02
CA GLY A 140 14.81 -19.30 13.72
C GLY A 140 15.15 -17.93 14.31
N GLY A 141 16.43 -17.73 14.63
CA GLY A 141 16.98 -16.49 15.16
C GLY A 141 17.33 -15.46 14.09
N SER A 142 17.91 -14.32 14.49
CA SER A 142 18.24 -13.22 13.57
C SER A 142 19.10 -13.66 12.37
N ASP A 143 20.15 -14.45 12.62
CA ASP A 143 21.05 -14.93 11.56
C ASP A 143 20.33 -15.87 10.58
N ASP A 144 19.48 -16.75 11.09
CA ASP A 144 18.67 -17.65 10.26
C ASP A 144 17.72 -16.85 9.36
N ARG A 145 17.05 -15.83 9.91
CA ARG A 145 16.11 -14.96 9.18
C ARG A 145 16.83 -14.21 8.05
N GLY A 146 18.02 -13.66 8.32
CA GLY A 146 18.84 -12.99 7.30
C GLY A 146 19.28 -13.94 6.16
N ALA A 147 19.70 -15.16 6.51
CA ALA A 147 20.05 -16.18 5.52
C ALA A 147 18.85 -16.61 4.66
N LYS A 148 17.69 -16.85 5.29
CA LYS A 148 16.42 -17.17 4.62
C LYS A 148 15.98 -16.05 3.68
N PHE A 149 16.03 -14.80 4.14
CA PHE A 149 15.70 -13.63 3.34
C PHE A 149 16.55 -13.56 2.07
N THR A 150 17.87 -13.74 2.21
CA THR A 150 18.81 -13.74 1.09
C THR A 150 18.49 -14.87 0.11
N ALA A 151 18.26 -16.10 0.60
CA ALA A 151 17.96 -17.26 -0.23
C ALA A 151 16.63 -17.09 -0.99
N ILE A 152 15.57 -16.64 -0.33
CA ILE A 152 14.27 -16.41 -0.94
C ILE A 152 14.34 -15.29 -1.97
N LEU A 153 14.99 -14.16 -1.67
CA LEU A 153 15.16 -13.08 -2.65
C LEU A 153 15.96 -13.54 -3.87
N GLN A 154 17.01 -14.34 -3.69
CA GLN A 154 17.77 -14.91 -4.80
C GLN A 154 16.91 -15.85 -5.64
N PHE A 155 16.08 -16.68 -5.00
CA PHE A 155 15.14 -17.56 -5.70
C PHE A 155 14.10 -16.77 -6.49
N MET A 156 13.45 -15.77 -5.88
CA MET A 156 12.45 -14.92 -6.52
C MET A 156 12.99 -14.14 -7.73
N ARG A 157 14.28 -13.78 -7.70
CA ARG A 157 14.97 -13.09 -8.81
C ARG A 157 15.52 -14.02 -9.88
N SER A 158 15.48 -15.33 -9.65
CA SER A 158 15.92 -16.32 -10.63
C SER A 158 14.85 -16.55 -11.70
N GLY A 159 15.22 -17.26 -12.78
CA GLY A 159 14.24 -17.72 -13.79
C GLY A 159 13.18 -18.71 -13.25
N ARG A 160 13.30 -19.14 -11.99
CA ARG A 160 12.40 -20.07 -11.30
C ARG A 160 11.47 -19.39 -10.30
N GLY A 161 11.55 -18.06 -10.12
CA GLY A 161 10.78 -17.35 -9.10
C GLY A 161 9.27 -17.59 -9.20
N LEU A 162 8.73 -17.69 -10.41
CA LEU A 162 7.30 -17.93 -10.63
C LEU A 162 6.83 -19.33 -10.20
N GLU A 163 7.72 -20.29 -9.92
CA GLU A 163 7.33 -21.63 -9.44
C GLU A 163 6.58 -21.58 -8.11
N ILE A 164 6.74 -20.50 -7.33
CA ILE A 164 6.09 -20.32 -6.02
C ILE A 164 4.98 -19.26 -6.05
N ASN A 165 4.68 -18.70 -7.22
CA ASN A 165 3.62 -17.70 -7.39
C ASN A 165 2.26 -18.40 -7.55
N ASP A 166 1.78 -19.00 -6.47
CA ASP A 166 0.50 -19.72 -6.45
C ASP A 166 -0.68 -18.73 -6.35
N PRO A 167 -1.60 -18.69 -7.35
CA PRO A 167 -2.71 -17.74 -7.36
C PRO A 167 -3.77 -18.04 -6.30
N VAL A 168 -3.94 -19.31 -5.88
CA VAL A 168 -4.93 -19.68 -4.85
C VAL A 168 -4.45 -19.17 -3.49
N ILE A 169 -3.18 -19.42 -3.15
CA ILE A 169 -2.60 -18.91 -1.91
C ILE A 169 -2.68 -17.37 -1.84
N ARG A 170 -2.35 -16.70 -2.95
CA ARG A 170 -2.44 -15.24 -3.03
C ARG A 170 -3.87 -14.74 -2.88
N LYS A 171 -4.84 -15.43 -3.49
CA LYS A 171 -6.26 -15.09 -3.42
C LYS A 171 -6.79 -15.25 -2.00
N ASP A 172 -6.47 -16.37 -1.34
CA ASP A 172 -6.90 -16.63 0.03
C ASP A 172 -6.36 -15.57 0.99
N ALA A 173 -5.08 -15.20 0.87
CA ALA A 173 -4.48 -14.14 1.68
C ALA A 173 -5.09 -12.76 1.39
N TRP A 174 -5.35 -12.45 0.12
CA TRP A 174 -5.99 -11.18 -0.26
C TRP A 174 -7.42 -11.08 0.25
N ASP A 175 -8.20 -12.15 0.10
CA ASP A 175 -9.57 -12.21 0.60
C ASP A 175 -9.63 -12.03 2.11
N ASP A 176 -8.69 -12.61 2.86
CA ASP A 176 -8.61 -12.41 4.30
C ASP A 176 -8.25 -10.96 4.66
N ILE A 177 -7.31 -10.32 3.97
CA ILE A 177 -6.99 -8.88 4.18
C ILE A 177 -8.24 -8.01 3.94
N VAL A 178 -8.94 -8.20 2.83
CA VAL A 178 -10.16 -7.45 2.49
C VAL A 178 -11.23 -7.70 3.56
N ALA A 179 -11.46 -8.96 3.92
CA ALA A 179 -12.46 -9.32 4.91
C ALA A 179 -12.11 -8.77 6.30
N SER A 180 -10.84 -8.77 6.70
CA SER A 180 -10.36 -8.19 7.95
C SER A 180 -10.58 -6.69 8.01
N ALA A 181 -10.21 -5.95 6.96
CA ALA A 181 -10.46 -4.51 6.87
C ALA A 181 -11.95 -4.21 7.04
N ASN A 182 -12.81 -4.95 6.32
CA ASN A 182 -14.26 -4.78 6.39
C ASN A 182 -14.85 -5.13 7.76
N ARG A 183 -14.34 -6.17 8.43
CA ARG A 183 -14.74 -6.53 9.82
C ARG A 183 -14.38 -5.44 10.82
N HIS A 184 -13.28 -4.74 10.61
CA HIS A 184 -12.71 -3.78 11.56
C HIS A 184 -13.10 -2.34 11.30
N ASN A 185 -13.68 -2.02 10.14
CA ASN A 185 -14.14 -0.68 9.84
C ASN A 185 -15.37 -0.34 10.70
N ASP A 186 -15.25 0.68 11.55
CA ASP A 186 -16.31 1.17 12.44
C ASP A 186 -16.52 2.68 12.21
N PRO A 187 -17.30 3.06 11.19
CA PRO A 187 -17.44 4.45 10.78
C PRO A 187 -17.84 5.39 11.93
N GLY A 188 -17.02 6.41 12.15
CA GLY A 188 -17.19 7.39 13.23
C GLY A 188 -16.34 7.11 14.48
N ASN A 189 -15.79 5.91 14.63
CA ASN A 189 -14.88 5.54 15.72
C ASN A 189 -13.49 5.11 15.20
N PHE A 190 -13.42 4.33 14.12
CA PHE A 190 -12.17 3.83 13.53
C PHE A 190 -12.35 3.52 12.05
N THR A 191 -11.42 3.97 11.19
CA THR A 191 -11.44 3.64 9.76
C THR A 191 -10.42 2.58 9.41
N ALA A 192 -10.88 1.41 8.98
CA ALA A 192 -10.03 0.38 8.41
C ALA A 192 -10.08 0.48 6.88
N PHE A 193 -8.92 0.68 6.25
CA PHE A 193 -8.81 0.68 4.81
C PHE A 193 -8.47 -0.70 4.27
N VAL A 194 -9.15 -1.10 3.20
CA VAL A 194 -8.63 -2.13 2.29
C VAL A 194 -7.43 -1.52 1.57
N ALA A 195 -6.26 -2.13 1.71
CA ALA A 195 -5.03 -1.65 1.10
C ALA A 195 -4.08 -2.79 0.74
N TYR A 196 -3.09 -2.50 -0.10
CA TYR A 196 -1.94 -3.37 -0.36
C TYR A 196 -0.73 -2.54 -0.79
N GLU A 197 0.45 -3.14 -0.79
CA GLU A 197 1.65 -2.52 -1.32
C GLU A 197 2.04 -3.07 -2.70
N TYR A 198 2.19 -2.15 -3.66
CA TYR A 198 2.90 -2.39 -4.91
C TYR A 198 4.37 -1.99 -4.73
N THR A 199 5.25 -2.98 -4.73
CA THR A 199 6.70 -2.76 -4.64
C THR A 199 7.40 -3.16 -5.92
N ALA A 200 8.00 -2.17 -6.59
CA ALA A 200 8.83 -2.37 -7.77
C ALA A 200 10.21 -1.77 -7.56
N SER A 201 11.22 -2.39 -8.18
CA SER A 201 12.59 -1.88 -8.15
C SER A 201 12.88 -1.15 -9.45
N GLY A 202 13.39 0.08 -9.37
CA GLY A 202 13.83 0.86 -10.54
C GLY A 202 15.15 0.35 -11.11
N ALA A 203 15.63 0.99 -12.19
CA ALA A 203 16.93 0.68 -12.80
C ALA A 203 18.11 0.78 -11.82
N ASP A 204 18.01 1.69 -10.85
CA ASP A 204 19.02 1.89 -9.80
C ASP A 204 18.91 0.86 -8.66
N SER A 205 18.07 -0.17 -8.79
CA SER A 205 17.80 -1.19 -7.78
C SER A 205 17.24 -0.66 -6.45
N GLY A 206 16.79 0.60 -6.40
CA GLY A 206 16.02 1.15 -5.28
C GLY A 206 14.64 0.51 -5.19
N ASN A 207 14.22 0.09 -4.00
CA ASN A 207 12.87 -0.39 -3.76
C ASN A 207 11.92 0.80 -3.60
N LEU A 208 10.96 0.92 -4.51
CA LEU A 208 9.94 1.96 -4.47
C LEU A 208 8.61 1.34 -4.07
N HIS A 209 8.21 1.66 -2.86
CA HIS A 209 7.01 1.22 -2.17
C HIS A 209 5.84 2.16 -2.50
N ARG A 210 4.70 1.61 -2.93
CA ARG A 210 3.48 2.37 -3.24
C ARG A 210 2.29 1.67 -2.60
N ASN A 211 1.71 2.30 -1.59
CA ASN A 211 0.52 1.77 -0.93
C ASN A 211 -0.71 2.20 -1.70
N VAL A 212 -1.49 1.21 -2.12
CA VAL A 212 -2.74 1.38 -2.86
C VAL A 212 -3.87 1.20 -1.87
N ILE A 213 -4.69 2.22 -1.73
CA ILE A 213 -5.79 2.30 -0.75
C ILE A 213 -7.09 2.40 -1.51
N PHE A 214 -8.03 1.51 -1.22
CA PHE A 214 -9.35 1.52 -1.86
C PHE A 214 -10.29 2.46 -1.12
N ARG A 215 -11.20 3.07 -1.90
CA ARG A 215 -12.20 3.99 -1.37
C ARG A 215 -13.27 3.26 -0.53
N ASP A 216 -13.67 2.09 -1.00
CA ASP A 216 -14.83 1.35 -0.50
C ASP A 216 -14.42 -0.01 0.06
N ASP A 217 -15.42 -0.78 0.52
CA ASP A 217 -15.29 -2.14 1.06
C ASP A 217 -15.12 -3.22 -0.03
N ILE A 218 -15.11 -2.82 -1.31
CA ILE A 218 -14.97 -3.68 -2.48
C ILE A 218 -13.57 -3.53 -3.05
N ALA A 219 -12.92 -4.67 -3.29
CA ALA A 219 -11.61 -4.78 -3.90
C ALA A 219 -11.64 -5.71 -5.13
N PRO A 220 -10.67 -5.59 -6.04
CA PRO A 220 -10.54 -6.49 -7.18
C PRO A 220 -10.21 -7.91 -6.73
N GLU A 221 -10.40 -8.88 -7.64
CA GLU A 221 -10.17 -10.30 -7.36
C GLU A 221 -8.74 -10.59 -6.85
N LEU A 222 -7.74 -9.94 -7.43
CA LEU A 222 -6.35 -9.95 -6.97
C LEU A 222 -5.73 -8.55 -7.13
N PRO A 223 -4.79 -8.16 -6.26
CA PRO A 223 -4.07 -6.90 -6.39
C PRO A 223 -3.09 -6.95 -7.56
N PHE A 224 -2.96 -5.83 -8.28
CA PHE A 224 -1.93 -5.64 -9.30
C PHE A 224 -0.54 -5.58 -8.65
N SER A 225 0.42 -6.31 -9.19
CA SER A 225 1.72 -6.51 -8.57
C SER A 225 2.87 -6.27 -9.55
N ARG A 226 4.10 -6.24 -9.02
CA ARG A 226 5.30 -6.21 -9.86
C ARG A 226 5.46 -7.43 -10.77
N LEU A 227 4.69 -8.51 -10.54
CA LEU A 227 4.69 -9.70 -11.39
C LEU A 227 3.84 -9.49 -12.65
N ASP A 228 2.91 -8.52 -12.62
CA ASP A 228 2.08 -8.12 -13.74
C ASP A 228 2.81 -7.07 -14.60
N SER A 229 3.34 -6.04 -13.96
CA SER A 229 4.30 -5.11 -14.55
C SER A 229 5.16 -4.47 -13.47
N SER A 230 6.44 -4.22 -13.77
CA SER A 230 7.32 -3.42 -12.91
C SER A 230 7.20 -1.91 -13.17
N ASN A 231 6.54 -1.49 -14.24
CA ASN A 231 6.35 -0.08 -14.56
C ASN A 231 5.18 0.49 -13.72
N PRO A 232 5.41 1.48 -12.85
CA PRO A 232 4.35 2.05 -12.02
C PRO A 232 3.24 2.76 -12.82
N GLU A 233 3.48 3.17 -14.06
CA GLU A 233 2.42 3.73 -14.91
C GLU A 233 1.35 2.68 -15.26
N ASP A 234 1.73 1.41 -15.36
CA ASP A 234 0.79 0.32 -15.62
C ASP A 234 -0.10 0.05 -14.40
N LEU A 235 0.43 0.26 -13.18
CA LEU A 235 -0.39 0.27 -11.96
C LEU A 235 -1.44 1.38 -12.02
N TRP A 236 -1.07 2.61 -12.42
CA TRP A 236 -2.03 3.71 -12.52
C TRP A 236 -3.10 3.45 -13.58
N ALA A 237 -2.71 2.93 -14.74
CA ALA A 237 -3.66 2.54 -15.78
C ALA A 237 -4.62 1.44 -15.28
N TRP A 238 -4.11 0.46 -14.53
CA TRP A 238 -4.94 -0.55 -13.88
C TRP A 238 -5.89 0.08 -12.86
N MET A 239 -5.42 0.99 -12.00
CA MET A 239 -6.27 1.68 -11.02
C MET A 239 -7.39 2.48 -11.70
N ASP A 240 -7.09 3.19 -12.80
CA ASP A 240 -8.06 3.98 -13.56
C ASP A 240 -9.19 3.12 -14.15
N ASN A 241 -8.90 1.87 -14.50
CA ASN A 241 -9.90 0.90 -14.98
C ASN A 241 -10.75 0.29 -13.85
N ASN A 242 -10.38 0.51 -12.58
CA ASN A 242 -11.07 -0.03 -11.39
C ASN A 242 -11.69 1.07 -10.51
N ARG A 243 -11.85 2.30 -11.03
CA ARG A 243 -12.46 3.44 -10.31
C ARG A 243 -13.99 3.43 -10.32
#